data_AF-A0A948YZA1-F1
#
_entry.id   AF-A0A948YZA1-F1
#
_cell.length_a   1.000
_cell.length_b   1.000
_cell.length_c   1.000
_cell.angle_alpha   90.00
_cell.angle_beta   90.00
_cell.angle_gamma   90.00
#
_symmetry.space_group_name_H-M   'P 1'
#
loop_
_entity.id
_entity.type
_entity.pdbx_description
1 polymer ?
#
loop_
_entity_poly.entity_id
_entity_poly.type
_entity_poly.pdbx_seq_one_letter_code
_entity_poly.pdbx_strand_id
1 'polypeptide(L)'
;MTIEHGLNQQQLTKIFESGTTCDPLDEILSLVAMTQPAFNPSLLNKLSHDVTRLFCGNYPGFRASTTPYHNLKHTTSVALATARLLHGLTCTGQDIPIQVMEQALYSAYFHDTGLLMETSDRGTSGAIYTQNHEERSITFMTQYLAENNLSNILSLECSAVIECTNLTLNPKDITFPSPASKLAGYILGSADILAQMADRYYLERLPFLFQELKEGGLKDHDSAIALIKDTTFFYHNIITERLEKSFANTAEAMQAHFHQRWQINDNLYYTNIAKNIDYLKKILSLCEDKLECLGTFLKRIPPV
;
A
#
# COMPACT_ATOMS: atom_id res chain seq x y z
N MET A 1 -31.21 -17.64 -19.67
CA MET A 1 -29.98 -18.46 -19.65
C MET A 1 -28.84 -17.48 -19.50
N THR A 2 -28.39 -17.31 -18.27
CA THR A 2 -27.39 -16.33 -17.80
C THR A 2 -26.05 -16.64 -18.44
N ILE A 3 -25.45 -15.64 -19.10
CA ILE A 3 -24.09 -15.74 -19.60
C ILE A 3 -23.17 -15.44 -18.41
N GLU A 4 -22.79 -16.47 -17.66
CA GLU A 4 -21.60 -16.45 -16.79
C GLU A 4 -20.37 -16.45 -17.70
N HIS A 5 -19.85 -15.29 -18.06
CA HIS A 5 -18.49 -15.19 -18.55
C HIS A 5 -17.56 -15.15 -17.33
N GLY A 6 -17.20 -16.34 -16.84
CA GLY A 6 -16.21 -16.50 -15.79
C GLY A 6 -14.87 -15.91 -16.25
N LEU A 7 -14.41 -14.86 -15.57
CA LEU A 7 -13.08 -14.29 -15.78
C LEU A 7 -12.04 -15.37 -15.47
N ASN A 8 -11.09 -15.57 -16.38
CA ASN A 8 -9.99 -16.49 -16.14
C ASN A 8 -8.95 -15.87 -15.19
N GLN A 9 -8.01 -16.69 -14.71
CA GLN A 9 -7.00 -16.24 -13.74
C GLN A 9 -6.12 -15.09 -14.27
N GLN A 10 -5.82 -15.05 -15.57
CA GLN A 10 -5.03 -13.96 -16.16
C GLN A 10 -5.81 -12.64 -16.15
N GLN A 11 -7.11 -12.69 -16.43
CA GLN A 11 -7.99 -11.52 -16.38
C GLN A 11 -8.13 -11.00 -14.94
N LEU A 12 -8.31 -11.88 -13.96
CA LEU A 12 -8.35 -11.50 -12.55
C LEU A 12 -7.04 -10.87 -12.08
N THR A 13 -5.90 -11.43 -12.52
CA THR A 13 -4.59 -10.84 -12.23
C THR A 13 -4.46 -9.44 -12.84
N LYS A 14 -4.86 -9.25 -14.10
CA LYS A 14 -4.81 -7.93 -14.74
C LYS A 14 -5.70 -6.91 -14.02
N ILE A 15 -6.93 -7.31 -13.67
CA ILE A 15 -7.86 -6.49 -12.89
C ILE A 15 -7.23 -6.11 -11.55
N PHE A 16 -6.54 -7.03 -10.88
CA PHE A 16 -5.97 -6.77 -9.57
C PHE A 16 -4.72 -5.86 -9.63
N GLU A 17 -3.79 -6.13 -10.54
CA GLU A 17 -2.46 -5.50 -10.55
C GLU A 17 -2.44 -4.07 -11.09
N SER A 18 -3.28 -3.75 -12.09
CA SER A 18 -3.21 -2.45 -12.75
C SER A 18 -4.52 -2.05 -13.44
N GLY A 19 -4.48 -0.97 -14.21
CA GLY A 19 -5.54 -0.53 -15.10
C GLY A 19 -5.40 -1.07 -16.52
N THR A 20 -5.63 -0.20 -17.50
CA THR A 20 -5.36 -0.53 -18.91
C THR A 20 -3.87 -0.58 -19.21
N THR A 21 -3.07 0.16 -18.45
CA THR A 21 -1.60 0.22 -18.55
C THR A 21 -0.91 -0.51 -17.39
N CYS A 22 0.43 -0.61 -17.42
CA CYS A 22 1.21 -1.15 -16.31
C CYS A 22 1.30 -0.19 -15.11
N ASP A 23 1.17 1.13 -15.36
CA ASP A 23 0.98 2.14 -14.34
C ASP A 23 -0.51 2.22 -13.98
N PRO A 24 -0.90 2.07 -12.71
CA PRO A 24 -2.31 2.09 -12.32
C PRO A 24 -2.95 3.48 -12.32
N LEU A 25 -2.23 4.56 -12.66
CA LEU A 25 -2.75 5.93 -12.65
C LEU A 25 -4.03 6.09 -13.48
N ASP A 26 -4.14 5.43 -14.63
CA ASP A 26 -5.34 5.50 -15.47
C ASP A 26 -6.59 4.95 -14.77
N GLU A 27 -6.47 3.80 -14.10
CA GLU A 27 -7.56 3.24 -13.30
C GLU A 27 -7.82 4.10 -12.06
N ILE A 28 -6.79 4.60 -11.38
CA ILE A 28 -6.95 5.51 -10.25
C ILE A 28 -7.78 6.74 -10.66
N LEU A 29 -7.44 7.39 -11.77
CA LEU A 29 -8.17 8.55 -12.26
C LEU A 29 -9.61 8.21 -12.65
N SER A 30 -9.83 7.04 -13.27
CA SER A 30 -11.18 6.55 -13.58
C SER A 30 -12.01 6.35 -12.30
N LEU A 31 -11.44 5.74 -11.27
CA LEU A 31 -12.13 5.48 -10.00
C LEU A 31 -12.40 6.78 -9.23
N VAL A 32 -11.47 7.73 -9.25
CA VAL A 32 -11.66 9.05 -8.67
C VAL A 32 -12.84 9.77 -9.32
N ALA A 33 -12.93 9.76 -10.66
CA ALA A 33 -14.03 10.39 -11.38
C ALA A 33 -15.39 9.72 -11.08
N MET A 34 -15.41 8.40 -10.87
CA MET A 34 -16.62 7.65 -10.48
C MET A 34 -17.03 7.92 -9.03
N THR A 35 -16.06 8.13 -8.14
CA THR A 35 -16.28 8.33 -6.70
C THR A 35 -16.73 9.75 -6.40
N GLN A 36 -16.06 10.75 -6.99
CA GLN A 36 -16.31 12.16 -6.74
C GLN A 36 -16.11 12.97 -8.04
N PRO A 37 -17.17 13.16 -8.86
CA PRO A 37 -17.08 13.82 -10.15
C PRO A 37 -16.58 15.28 -10.10
N ALA A 38 -16.71 15.94 -8.95
CA ALA A 38 -16.23 17.31 -8.74
C ALA A 38 -14.73 17.38 -8.37
N PHE A 39 -14.06 16.23 -8.17
CA PHE A 39 -12.63 16.19 -7.86
C PHE A 39 -11.80 16.69 -9.04
N ASN A 40 -10.83 17.58 -8.79
CA ASN A 40 -9.90 18.04 -9.81
C ASN A 40 -8.67 17.12 -9.86
N PRO A 41 -8.48 16.32 -10.93
CA PRO A 41 -7.39 15.34 -11.01
C PRO A 41 -6.01 15.96 -11.28
N SER A 42 -5.92 17.26 -11.56
CA SER A 42 -4.68 17.88 -12.05
C SER A 42 -3.50 17.70 -11.08
N LEU A 43 -3.73 17.93 -9.78
CA LEU A 43 -2.69 17.79 -8.77
C LEU A 43 -2.33 16.32 -8.54
N LEU A 44 -3.32 15.42 -8.48
CA LEU A 44 -3.10 13.98 -8.36
C LEU A 44 -2.24 13.43 -9.50
N ASN A 45 -2.53 13.84 -10.73
CA ASN A 45 -1.76 13.47 -11.91
C ASN A 45 -0.31 14.01 -11.84
N LYS A 46 -0.12 15.26 -11.43
CA LYS A 46 1.22 15.82 -11.24
C LYS A 46 2.01 15.06 -10.17
N LEU A 47 1.39 14.80 -9.03
CA LEU A 47 1.99 14.14 -7.88
C LEU A 47 2.41 12.70 -8.21
N SER A 48 1.56 11.95 -8.91
CA SER A 48 1.92 10.59 -9.39
C SER A 48 3.18 10.59 -10.27
N HIS A 49 3.28 11.53 -11.22
CA HIS A 49 4.48 11.67 -12.05
C HIS A 49 5.71 12.09 -11.24
N ASP A 50 5.57 13.03 -10.32
CA ASP A 50 6.69 13.51 -9.51
C ASP A 50 7.19 12.45 -8.51
N VAL A 51 6.29 11.64 -7.92
CA VAL A 51 6.67 10.48 -7.10
C VAL A 51 7.36 9.41 -7.93
N THR A 52 6.88 9.12 -9.14
CA THR A 52 7.59 8.24 -10.07
C THR A 52 9.02 8.74 -10.34
N ARG A 53 9.17 10.04 -10.62
CA ARG A 53 10.50 10.66 -10.79
C ARG A 53 11.35 10.53 -9.52
N LEU A 54 10.76 10.66 -8.34
CA LEU A 54 11.43 10.56 -7.05
C LEU A 54 12.01 9.15 -6.86
N PHE A 55 11.19 8.11 -7.01
CA PHE A 55 11.64 6.72 -6.90
C PHE A 55 12.64 6.34 -8.00
N CYS A 56 12.56 6.93 -9.19
CA CYS A 56 13.52 6.69 -10.28
C CYS A 56 14.80 7.54 -10.18
N GLY A 57 14.94 8.44 -9.20
CA GLY A 57 16.12 9.32 -9.07
C GLY A 57 16.19 10.46 -10.08
N ASN A 58 15.07 10.81 -10.69
CA ASN A 58 14.89 11.90 -11.67
C ASN A 58 14.22 13.14 -11.06
N TYR A 59 14.03 13.15 -9.73
CA TYR A 59 13.55 14.30 -8.97
C TYR A 59 14.73 15.02 -8.29
N PRO A 60 14.83 16.37 -8.40
CA PRO A 60 15.97 17.11 -7.86
C PRO A 60 16.21 16.83 -6.37
N GLY A 61 17.47 16.61 -6.01
CA GLY A 61 17.88 16.42 -4.62
C GLY A 61 17.80 14.97 -4.12
N PHE A 62 17.20 14.04 -4.87
CA PHE A 62 17.03 12.64 -4.47
C PHE A 62 17.77 11.66 -5.38
N ARG A 63 18.12 10.49 -4.81
CA ARG A 63 18.67 9.34 -5.53
C ARG A 63 17.54 8.39 -5.92
N ALA A 64 17.81 7.49 -6.88
CA ALA A 64 16.91 6.40 -7.17
C ALA A 64 16.69 5.53 -5.91
N SER A 65 15.49 4.99 -5.76
CA SER A 65 15.15 4.07 -4.68
C SER A 65 16.09 2.88 -4.68
N THR A 66 16.52 2.50 -3.48
CA THR A 66 17.42 1.37 -3.22
C THR A 66 16.77 0.29 -2.39
N THR A 67 15.52 0.49 -1.97
CA THR A 67 14.70 -0.43 -1.18
C THR A 67 13.98 -1.42 -2.11
N PRO A 68 14.37 -2.71 -2.16
CA PRO A 68 13.74 -3.71 -3.03
C PRO A 68 12.27 -4.05 -2.66
N TYR A 69 11.89 -3.86 -1.40
CA TYR A 69 10.55 -4.11 -0.89
C TYR A 69 9.70 -2.84 -0.94
N HIS A 70 10.06 -1.77 -0.25
CA HIS A 70 9.29 -0.52 -0.29
C HIS A 70 9.71 0.33 -1.51
N ASN A 71 9.26 -0.10 -2.70
CA ASN A 71 9.60 0.48 -4.00
C ASN A 71 8.39 1.13 -4.69
N LEU A 72 8.61 1.73 -5.87
CA LEU A 72 7.57 2.41 -6.64
C LEU A 72 6.35 1.51 -6.92
N LYS A 73 6.57 0.22 -7.20
CA LYS A 73 5.47 -0.74 -7.42
C LYS A 73 4.60 -0.86 -6.18
N HIS A 74 5.20 -0.98 -5.01
CA HIS A 74 4.43 -1.02 -3.77
C HIS A 74 3.66 0.28 -3.57
N THR A 75 4.31 1.44 -3.67
CA THR A 75 3.66 2.76 -3.52
C THR A 75 2.47 2.95 -4.46
N THR A 76 2.62 2.61 -5.75
CA THR A 76 1.53 2.70 -6.73
C THR A 76 0.43 1.67 -6.51
N SER A 77 0.76 0.48 -5.99
CA SER A 77 -0.23 -0.54 -5.59
C SER A 77 -1.05 -0.07 -4.39
N VAL A 78 -0.43 0.60 -3.43
CA VAL A 78 -1.12 1.24 -2.29
C VAL A 78 -2.04 2.35 -2.78
N ALA A 79 -1.56 3.24 -3.65
CA ALA A 79 -2.40 4.30 -4.24
C ALA A 79 -3.63 3.74 -4.99
N LEU A 80 -3.45 2.64 -5.73
CA LEU A 80 -4.55 1.93 -6.38
C LEU A 80 -5.54 1.34 -5.36
N ALA A 81 -5.04 0.65 -4.33
CA ALA A 81 -5.88 0.10 -3.27
C ALA A 81 -6.67 1.19 -2.54
N THR A 82 -6.04 2.35 -2.27
CA THR A 82 -6.70 3.53 -1.70
C THR A 82 -7.85 4.02 -2.58
N ALA A 83 -7.63 4.18 -3.88
CA ALA A 83 -8.68 4.58 -4.83
C ALA A 83 -9.84 3.57 -4.89
N ARG A 84 -9.53 2.27 -4.79
CA ARG A 84 -10.53 1.20 -4.77
C ARG A 84 -11.37 1.19 -3.50
N LEU A 85 -10.77 1.43 -2.33
CA LEU A 85 -11.50 1.57 -1.08
C LEU A 85 -12.43 2.78 -1.09
N LEU A 86 -11.94 3.94 -1.57
CA LEU A 86 -12.76 5.14 -1.71
C LEU A 86 -14.00 4.86 -2.59
N HIS A 87 -13.78 4.27 -3.76
CA HIS A 87 -14.87 3.86 -4.65
C HIS A 87 -15.80 2.81 -4.02
N GLY A 88 -15.23 1.82 -3.32
CA GLY A 88 -15.97 0.78 -2.63
C GLY A 88 -16.90 1.33 -1.55
N LEU A 89 -16.41 2.26 -0.73
CA LEU A 89 -17.21 2.93 0.30
C LEU A 89 -18.37 3.70 -0.34
N THR A 90 -18.13 4.41 -1.44
CA THR A 90 -19.21 5.05 -2.21
C THR A 90 -20.23 4.06 -2.76
N CYS A 91 -19.79 2.89 -3.23
CA CYS A 91 -20.69 1.81 -3.66
C CYS A 91 -21.54 1.24 -2.51
N THR A 92 -21.08 1.34 -1.27
CA THR A 92 -21.87 0.99 -0.07
C THR A 92 -22.82 2.10 0.40
N GLY A 93 -22.89 3.22 -0.32
CA GLY A 93 -23.78 4.35 -0.03
C GLY A 93 -23.18 5.44 0.85
N GLN A 94 -21.87 5.39 1.13
CA GLN A 94 -21.19 6.45 1.87
C GLN A 94 -20.80 7.62 0.96
N ASP A 95 -21.17 8.84 1.34
CA ASP A 95 -20.69 10.04 0.66
C ASP A 95 -19.23 10.31 1.05
N ILE A 96 -18.36 10.49 0.04
CA ILE A 96 -16.92 10.70 0.22
C ILE A 96 -16.58 12.14 -0.17
N PRO A 97 -16.32 13.02 0.81
CA PRO A 97 -15.95 14.40 0.53
C PRO A 97 -14.65 14.49 -0.27
N ILE A 98 -14.52 15.53 -1.11
CA ILE A 98 -13.28 15.84 -1.85
C ILE A 98 -12.07 15.85 -0.91
N GLN A 99 -12.23 16.42 0.28
CA GLN A 99 -11.16 16.47 1.28
C GLN A 99 -10.62 15.08 1.66
N VAL A 100 -11.48 14.06 1.79
CA VAL A 100 -11.05 12.67 2.09
C VAL A 100 -10.32 12.07 0.90
N MET A 101 -10.78 12.35 -0.33
CA MET A 101 -10.11 11.91 -1.56
C MET A 101 -8.68 12.48 -1.64
N GLU A 102 -8.53 13.78 -1.41
CA GLU A 102 -7.24 14.47 -1.43
C GLU A 102 -6.30 13.91 -0.36
N GLN A 103 -6.76 13.86 0.89
CA GLN A 103 -5.97 13.36 2.01
C GLN A 103 -5.49 11.93 1.78
N ALA A 104 -6.40 11.02 1.43
CA ALA A 104 -6.07 9.60 1.28
C ALA A 104 -5.13 9.36 0.09
N LEU A 105 -5.43 9.95 -1.07
CA LEU A 105 -4.65 9.71 -2.30
C LEU A 105 -3.29 10.40 -2.26
N TYR A 106 -3.21 11.64 -1.76
CA TYR A 106 -1.92 12.34 -1.66
C TYR A 106 -1.01 11.61 -0.67
N SER A 107 -1.51 11.26 0.53
CA SER A 107 -0.73 10.50 1.50
C SER A 107 -0.33 9.11 0.97
N ALA A 108 -1.18 8.43 0.18
CA ALA A 108 -0.85 7.14 -0.40
C ALA A 108 0.38 7.19 -1.32
N TYR A 109 0.55 8.26 -2.10
CA TYR A 109 1.73 8.42 -2.95
C TYR A 109 2.99 8.80 -2.15
N PHE A 110 2.85 9.38 -0.96
CA PHE A 110 3.97 9.85 -0.16
C PHE A 110 4.39 8.93 0.99
N HIS A 111 3.55 7.98 1.43
CA HIS A 111 3.75 7.25 2.70
C HIS A 111 5.14 6.61 2.87
N ASP A 112 5.75 6.11 1.78
CA ASP A 112 7.07 5.47 1.78
C ASP A 112 8.21 6.34 1.23
N THR A 113 7.94 7.59 0.85
CA THR A 113 8.97 8.46 0.26
C THR A 113 10.10 8.77 1.24
N GLY A 114 9.85 8.64 2.54
CA GLY A 114 10.81 8.73 3.60
C GLY A 114 11.76 7.54 3.72
N LEU A 115 11.73 6.57 2.82
CA LEU A 115 12.82 5.62 2.61
C LEU A 115 13.81 6.11 1.54
N LEU A 116 13.43 7.10 0.74
CA LEU A 116 14.28 7.60 -0.34
C LEU A 116 15.45 8.40 0.23
N MET A 117 16.57 8.31 -0.47
CA MET A 117 17.80 8.97 -0.06
C MET A 117 17.98 10.29 -0.77
N GLU A 118 18.45 11.28 -0.02
CA GLU A 118 18.92 12.53 -0.60
C GLU A 118 20.28 12.34 -1.28
N THR A 119 20.59 13.22 -2.21
CA THR A 119 21.89 13.24 -2.91
C THR A 119 23.06 13.47 -1.95
N SER A 120 22.83 14.13 -0.83
CA SER A 120 23.77 14.40 0.27
C SER A 120 23.99 13.21 1.21
N ASP A 121 23.13 12.19 1.18
CA ASP A 121 23.16 11.09 2.15
C ASP A 121 24.42 10.22 2.04
N ARG A 122 24.96 9.81 3.19
CA ARG A 122 26.19 8.98 3.24
C ARG A 122 25.92 7.48 3.27
N GLY A 123 24.67 7.07 3.50
CA GLY A 123 24.26 5.67 3.49
C GLY A 123 24.40 5.02 2.11
N THR A 124 24.30 3.70 2.07
CA THR A 124 24.32 2.90 0.83
C THR A 124 22.92 2.46 0.39
N SER A 125 21.94 2.54 1.28
CA SER A 125 20.58 2.05 1.09
C SER A 125 19.61 2.93 1.86
N GLY A 126 18.42 3.15 1.30
CA GLY A 126 17.32 3.87 1.93
C GLY A 126 16.72 3.13 3.14
N ALA A 127 16.93 1.82 3.23
CA ALA A 127 16.43 0.99 4.31
C ALA A 127 16.94 1.43 5.70
N ILE A 128 18.06 2.15 5.78
CA ILE A 128 18.55 2.72 7.04
C ILE A 128 17.54 3.66 7.73
N TYR A 129 16.58 4.19 6.96
CA TYR A 129 15.54 5.10 7.44
C TYR A 129 14.25 4.39 7.86
N THR A 130 14.21 3.05 7.87
CA THR A 130 12.98 2.29 8.18
C THR A 130 12.32 2.70 9.50
N GLN A 131 13.09 3.02 10.55
CA GLN A 131 12.53 3.38 11.86
C GLN A 131 11.81 4.74 11.90
N ASN A 132 12.10 5.64 10.97
CA ASN A 132 11.56 7.00 10.94
C ASN A 132 11.08 7.41 9.55
N HIS A 133 10.77 6.43 8.70
CA HIS A 133 10.40 6.72 7.32
C HIS A 133 9.09 7.49 7.23
N GLU A 134 8.13 7.25 8.13
CA GLU A 134 6.88 8.00 8.17
C GLU A 134 7.13 9.49 8.46
N GLU A 135 7.98 9.81 9.45
CA GLU A 135 8.36 11.20 9.76
C GLU A 135 9.04 11.88 8.57
N ARG A 136 9.94 11.17 7.89
CA ARG A 136 10.62 11.66 6.67
C ARG A 136 9.63 11.85 5.51
N SER A 137 8.70 10.92 5.32
CA SER A 137 7.63 11.00 4.32
C SER A 137 6.74 12.22 4.56
N ILE A 138 6.35 12.44 5.82
CA ILE A 138 5.55 13.59 6.26
C ILE A 138 6.29 14.90 5.99
N THR A 139 7.59 14.95 6.30
CA THR A 139 8.42 16.13 6.06
C THR A 139 8.47 16.46 4.57
N PHE A 140 8.76 15.48 3.72
CA PHE A 140 8.84 15.68 2.28
C PHE A 140 7.48 16.07 1.68
N MET A 141 6.40 15.36 2.05
CA MET A 141 5.05 15.68 1.61
C MET A 141 4.65 17.10 2.01
N THR A 142 4.93 17.52 3.25
CA THR A 142 4.60 18.87 3.73
C THR A 142 5.29 19.95 2.89
N GLN A 143 6.58 19.75 2.58
CA GLN A 143 7.32 20.65 1.70
C GLN A 143 6.72 20.65 0.28
N TYR A 144 6.47 19.48 -0.29
CA TYR A 144 5.91 19.35 -1.63
C TYR A 144 4.53 20.04 -1.74
N LEU A 145 3.65 19.82 -0.76
CA LEU A 145 2.33 20.46 -0.73
C LEU A 145 2.45 21.98 -0.63
N ALA A 146 3.37 22.50 0.20
CA ALA A 146 3.62 23.93 0.30
C ALA A 146 4.14 24.53 -1.03
N GLU A 147 5.08 23.86 -1.70
CA GLU A 147 5.62 24.28 -3.00
C GLU A 147 4.57 24.31 -4.12
N ASN A 148 3.51 23.49 -3.99
CA ASN A 148 2.38 23.46 -4.91
C ASN A 148 1.23 24.40 -4.46
N ASN A 149 1.43 25.24 -3.45
CA ASN A 149 0.47 26.20 -2.89
C ASN A 149 -0.76 25.58 -2.20
N LEU A 150 -0.59 24.38 -1.61
CA LEU A 150 -1.64 23.76 -0.81
C LEU A 150 -1.59 24.29 0.63
N SER A 151 -2.74 24.21 1.31
CA SER A 151 -2.87 24.76 2.66
C SER A 151 -2.09 23.96 3.69
N ASN A 152 -1.56 24.64 4.71
CA ASN A 152 -0.94 24.00 5.88
C ASN A 152 -1.91 23.09 6.64
N ILE A 153 -3.22 23.35 6.56
CA ILE A 153 -4.25 22.50 7.16
C ILE A 153 -4.26 21.13 6.47
N LEU A 154 -4.23 21.10 5.13
CA LEU A 154 -4.15 19.86 4.38
C LEU A 154 -2.87 19.10 4.72
N SER A 155 -1.72 19.78 4.82
CA SER A 155 -0.46 19.13 5.22
C SER A 155 -0.58 18.47 6.60
N LEU A 156 -1.11 19.19 7.60
CA LEU A 156 -1.32 18.65 8.96
C LEU A 156 -2.26 17.44 8.97
N GLU A 157 -3.33 17.48 8.18
CA GLU A 157 -4.28 16.38 8.05
C GLU A 157 -3.64 15.16 7.38
N CYS A 158 -2.91 15.36 6.28
CA CYS A 158 -2.20 14.30 5.58
C CYS A 158 -1.09 13.68 6.45
N SER A 159 -0.48 14.43 7.37
CA SER A 159 0.49 13.89 8.32
C SER A 159 -0.14 12.80 9.19
N ALA A 160 -1.30 13.07 9.80
CA ALA A 160 -2.03 12.09 10.61
C ALA A 160 -2.50 10.88 9.79
N VAL A 161 -2.73 11.07 8.49
CA VAL A 161 -3.07 9.98 7.56
C VAL A 161 -1.88 9.06 7.30
N ILE A 162 -0.68 9.59 7.08
CA ILE A 162 0.55 8.78 6.93
C ILE A 162 0.87 8.02 8.22
N GLU A 163 0.70 8.62 9.41
CA GLU A 163 0.92 7.92 10.69
C GLU A 163 0.12 6.62 10.84
N CYS A 164 -0.97 6.44 10.09
CA CYS A 164 -1.74 5.19 10.09
C CYS A 164 -1.01 4.01 9.46
N THR A 165 0.01 4.24 8.62
CA THR A 165 0.86 3.17 8.04
C THR A 165 1.88 2.64 9.04
N ASN A 166 2.18 3.38 10.11
CA ASN A 166 3.12 2.94 11.14
C ASN A 166 2.53 1.77 11.95
N LEU A 167 3.07 0.57 11.73
CA LEU A 167 2.58 -0.66 12.36
C LEU A 167 2.78 -0.70 13.89
N THR A 168 3.70 0.11 14.43
CA THR A 168 3.97 0.19 15.87
C THR A 168 3.01 1.11 16.62
N LEU A 169 2.36 2.03 15.91
CA LEU A 169 1.36 2.92 16.47
C LEU A 169 -0.02 2.28 16.43
N ASN A 170 -0.77 2.44 17.52
CA ASN A 170 -2.18 2.12 17.54
C ASN A 170 -2.95 3.30 16.91
N PRO A 171 -3.78 3.08 15.87
CA PRO A 171 -4.55 4.15 15.25
C PRO A 171 -5.48 4.93 16.20
N LYS A 172 -5.77 4.39 17.38
CA LYS A 172 -6.54 5.08 18.44
C LYS A 172 -5.75 6.17 19.15
N ASP A 173 -4.42 6.09 19.14
CA ASP A 173 -3.52 7.03 19.81
C ASP A 173 -3.10 8.18 18.88
N ILE A 174 -3.44 8.10 17.59
CA ILE A 174 -3.21 9.17 16.61
C ILE A 174 -4.23 10.29 16.85
N THR A 175 -3.72 11.52 16.98
CA THR A 175 -4.54 12.72 17.06
C THR A 175 -4.89 13.20 15.66
N PHE A 176 -6.15 13.00 15.24
CA PHE A 176 -6.64 13.45 13.95
C PHE A 176 -7.17 14.89 14.01
N PRO A 177 -6.75 15.79 13.11
CA PRO A 177 -7.29 17.15 13.06
C PRO A 177 -8.77 17.23 12.67
N SER A 178 -9.29 16.20 12.00
CA SER A 178 -10.68 16.16 11.52
C SER A 178 -11.23 14.73 11.38
N PRO A 179 -12.56 14.53 11.38
CA PRO A 179 -13.15 13.24 11.04
C PRO A 179 -12.78 12.77 9.62
N ALA A 180 -12.59 13.71 8.68
CA ALA A 180 -12.15 13.43 7.32
C ALA A 180 -10.76 12.79 7.30
N SER A 181 -9.79 13.41 7.99
CA SER A 181 -8.42 12.86 8.09
C SER A 181 -8.38 11.51 8.79
N LYS A 182 -9.25 11.28 9.79
CA LYS A 182 -9.40 9.96 10.41
C LYS A 182 -9.88 8.90 9.42
N LEU A 183 -10.91 9.19 8.65
CA LEU A 183 -11.40 8.27 7.62
C LEU A 183 -10.34 8.02 6.54
N ALA A 184 -9.68 9.07 6.05
CA ALA A 184 -8.59 8.96 5.08
C ALA A 184 -7.43 8.11 5.62
N GLY A 185 -7.08 8.27 6.90
CA GLY A 185 -6.08 7.45 7.59
C GLY A 185 -6.45 5.97 7.65
N TYR A 186 -7.70 5.66 7.98
CA TYR A 186 -8.18 4.27 8.02
C TYR A 186 -8.21 3.63 6.64
N ILE A 187 -8.56 4.41 5.61
CA ILE A 187 -8.51 3.98 4.21
C ILE A 187 -7.06 3.69 3.82
N LEU A 188 -6.12 4.62 4.03
CA LEU A 188 -4.71 4.43 3.66
C LEU A 188 -4.07 3.27 4.43
N GLY A 189 -4.22 3.22 5.76
CA GLY A 189 -3.65 2.15 6.58
C GLY A 189 -4.20 0.77 6.20
N SER A 190 -5.47 0.69 5.80
CA SER A 190 -6.03 -0.55 5.23
C SER A 190 -5.44 -0.86 3.86
N ALA A 191 -5.39 0.12 2.97
CA ALA A 191 -4.87 -0.03 1.60
C ALA A 191 -3.43 -0.52 1.57
N ASP A 192 -2.58 0.00 2.47
CA ASP A 192 -1.17 -0.36 2.59
C ASP A 192 -1.01 -1.86 2.92
N ILE A 193 -1.64 -2.31 4.00
CA ILE A 193 -1.68 -3.72 4.41
C ILE A 193 -2.23 -4.61 3.31
N LEU A 194 -3.36 -4.22 2.71
CA LEU A 194 -4.03 -5.01 1.68
C LEU A 194 -3.14 -5.14 0.44
N ALA A 195 -2.59 -4.04 -0.07
CA ALA A 195 -1.72 -4.05 -1.24
C ALA A 195 -0.44 -4.86 -1.00
N GLN A 196 0.14 -4.76 0.20
CA GLN A 196 1.31 -5.53 0.60
C GLN A 196 1.04 -7.04 0.57
N MET A 197 0.05 -7.50 1.35
CA MET A 197 -0.13 -8.92 1.61
C MET A 197 -0.84 -9.66 0.47
N ALA A 198 -1.62 -8.92 -0.33
CA ALA A 198 -2.30 -9.47 -1.51
C ALA A 198 -1.40 -9.51 -2.75
N ASP A 199 -0.19 -8.95 -2.71
CA ASP A 199 0.75 -9.04 -3.83
C ASP A 199 1.02 -10.51 -4.16
N ARG A 200 0.89 -10.89 -5.43
CA ARG A 200 1.22 -12.26 -5.88
C ARG A 200 2.69 -12.62 -5.66
N TYR A 201 3.57 -11.63 -5.50
CA TYR A 201 5.00 -11.84 -5.20
C TYR A 201 5.29 -11.73 -3.70
N TYR A 202 4.26 -11.60 -2.85
CA TYR A 202 4.41 -11.29 -1.43
C TYR A 202 5.42 -12.22 -0.74
N LEU A 203 5.26 -13.54 -0.88
CA LEU A 203 6.14 -14.51 -0.24
C LEU A 203 7.59 -14.44 -0.76
N GLU A 204 7.76 -14.27 -2.08
CA GLU A 204 9.08 -14.08 -2.69
C GLU A 204 9.75 -12.76 -2.26
N ARG A 205 8.96 -11.78 -1.80
CA ARG A 205 9.47 -10.49 -1.34
C ARG A 205 9.82 -10.44 0.14
N LEU A 206 9.35 -11.38 0.97
CA LEU A 206 9.65 -11.42 2.40
C LEU A 206 11.16 -11.42 2.74
N PRO A 207 12.06 -12.08 1.98
CA PRO A 207 13.51 -11.95 2.21
C PRO A 207 14.03 -10.52 2.01
N PHE A 208 13.46 -9.76 1.06
CA PHE A 208 13.80 -8.35 0.84
C PHE A 208 13.30 -7.49 2.00
N LEU A 209 12.08 -7.73 2.49
CA LEU A 209 11.56 -7.07 3.69
C LEU A 209 12.48 -7.32 4.88
N PHE A 210 12.88 -8.56 5.13
CA PHE A 210 13.82 -8.89 6.20
C PHE A 210 15.12 -8.10 6.09
N GLN A 211 15.69 -8.01 4.88
CA GLN A 211 16.92 -7.27 4.67
C GLN A 211 16.76 -5.78 4.95
N GLU A 212 15.64 -5.18 4.54
CA GLU A 212 15.35 -3.77 4.82
C GLU A 212 15.16 -3.50 6.31
N LEU A 213 14.37 -4.33 7.01
CA LEU A 213 14.18 -4.24 8.46
C LEU A 213 15.53 -4.34 9.19
N LYS A 214 16.37 -5.29 8.79
CA LYS A 214 17.71 -5.50 9.37
C LYS A 214 18.64 -4.31 9.13
N GLU A 215 18.66 -3.75 7.92
CA GLU A 215 19.44 -2.55 7.59
C GLU A 215 18.93 -1.32 8.35
N GLY A 216 17.61 -1.22 8.53
CA GLY A 216 16.95 -0.21 9.34
C GLY A 216 17.12 -0.40 10.85
N GLY A 217 17.85 -1.42 11.30
CA GLY A 217 18.14 -1.67 12.71
C GLY A 217 17.00 -2.32 13.50
N LEU A 218 15.93 -2.76 12.84
CA LEU A 218 14.85 -3.54 13.44
C LEU A 218 15.29 -5.00 13.56
N LYS A 219 15.18 -5.57 14.77
CA LYS A 219 15.75 -6.89 15.14
C LYS A 219 14.69 -7.88 15.63
N ASP A 220 13.44 -7.69 15.23
CA ASP A 220 12.34 -8.55 15.66
C ASP A 220 12.46 -10.00 15.15
N HIS A 221 13.29 -10.22 14.11
CA HIS A 221 13.55 -11.53 13.55
C HIS A 221 15.05 -11.76 13.36
N ASP A 222 15.53 -12.96 13.70
CA ASP A 222 16.94 -13.33 13.56
C ASP A 222 17.35 -13.67 12.12
N SER A 223 16.39 -13.99 11.25
CA SER A 223 16.63 -14.41 9.87
C SER A 223 15.39 -14.22 8.99
N ALA A 224 15.58 -14.22 7.66
CA ALA A 224 14.48 -14.19 6.70
C ALA A 224 13.51 -15.36 6.88
N ILE A 225 14.02 -16.57 7.20
CA ILE A 225 13.15 -17.73 7.46
C ILE A 225 12.31 -17.54 8.73
N ALA A 226 12.85 -16.90 9.77
CA ALA A 226 12.07 -16.58 10.97
C ALA A 226 10.90 -15.65 10.64
N LEU A 227 11.17 -14.56 9.88
CA LEU A 227 10.12 -13.65 9.40
C LEU A 227 9.06 -14.37 8.55
N ILE A 228 9.49 -15.25 7.65
CA ILE A 228 8.58 -16.03 6.79
C ILE A 228 7.66 -16.93 7.64
N LYS A 229 8.19 -17.60 8.66
CA LYS A 229 7.38 -18.44 9.56
C LYS A 229 6.38 -17.62 10.35
N ASP A 230 6.84 -16.49 10.88
CA ASP A 230 6.03 -15.61 11.72
C ASP A 230 4.94 -14.89 10.93
N THR A 231 5.06 -14.79 9.61
CA THR A 231 4.08 -14.14 8.71
C THR A 231 2.65 -14.66 8.90
N THR A 232 2.47 -15.97 9.12
CA THR A 232 1.12 -16.54 9.37
C THR A 232 0.55 -16.06 10.70
N PHE A 233 1.38 -16.03 11.76
CA PHE A 233 0.98 -15.54 13.07
C PHE A 233 0.69 -14.03 13.01
N PHE A 234 1.59 -13.27 12.39
CA PHE A 234 1.47 -11.82 12.18
C PHE A 234 0.15 -11.48 11.48
N TYR A 235 -0.19 -12.20 10.41
CA TYR A 235 -1.47 -12.02 9.73
C TYR A 235 -2.67 -12.21 10.65
N HIS A 236 -2.78 -13.38 11.29
CA HIS A 236 -3.96 -13.77 12.04
C HIS A 236 -4.14 -13.05 13.40
N ASN A 237 -3.07 -12.50 13.97
CA ASN A 237 -3.10 -11.91 15.32
C ASN A 237 -2.89 -10.40 15.34
N ILE A 238 -2.20 -9.84 14.34
CA ILE A 238 -1.91 -8.40 14.28
C ILE A 238 -2.70 -7.74 13.17
N ILE A 239 -2.63 -8.28 11.96
CA ILE A 239 -3.21 -7.62 10.79
C ILE A 239 -4.73 -7.69 10.76
N THR A 240 -5.33 -8.85 11.05
CA THR A 240 -6.79 -9.00 11.14
C THR A 240 -7.39 -8.05 12.18
N GLU A 241 -6.82 -8.01 13.39
CA GLU A 241 -7.23 -7.08 14.45
C GLU A 241 -7.14 -5.63 13.98
N ARG A 242 -6.04 -5.27 13.30
CA ARG A 242 -5.82 -3.91 12.81
C ARG A 242 -6.82 -3.50 11.72
N LEU A 243 -7.08 -4.37 10.74
CA LEU A 243 -8.05 -4.12 9.67
C LEU A 243 -9.49 -4.07 10.22
N GLU A 244 -9.89 -5.09 10.98
CA GLU A 244 -11.28 -5.27 11.43
C GLU A 244 -11.66 -4.28 12.53
N LYS A 245 -10.75 -4.00 13.49
CA LYS A 245 -11.06 -3.19 14.67
C LYS A 245 -10.42 -1.83 14.65
N SER A 246 -9.13 -1.73 14.33
CA SER A 246 -8.41 -0.45 14.41
C SER A 246 -8.73 0.50 13.24
N PHE A 247 -9.01 -0.05 12.05
CA PHE A 247 -9.42 0.70 10.85
C PHE A 247 -10.90 0.58 10.52
N ALA A 248 -11.72 0.29 11.54
CA ALA A 248 -13.18 0.25 11.44
C ALA A 248 -13.71 -0.65 10.31
N ASN A 249 -13.00 -1.74 10.01
CA ASN A 249 -13.35 -2.71 8.99
C ASN A 249 -13.52 -2.12 7.57
N THR A 250 -12.77 -1.05 7.27
CA THR A 250 -12.82 -0.35 5.98
C THR A 250 -12.51 -1.29 4.79
N ALA A 251 -11.68 -2.31 5.01
CA ALA A 251 -11.27 -3.29 4.00
C ALA A 251 -12.43 -4.04 3.33
N GLU A 252 -13.59 -4.18 3.98
CA GLU A 252 -14.78 -4.84 3.39
C GLU A 252 -15.34 -4.12 2.17
N ALA A 253 -15.10 -2.81 2.07
CA ALA A 253 -15.55 -1.99 0.94
C ALA A 253 -15.00 -2.48 -0.42
N MET A 254 -13.89 -3.23 -0.42
CA MET A 254 -13.33 -3.83 -1.63
C MET A 254 -14.32 -4.75 -2.36
N GLN A 255 -15.16 -5.50 -1.63
CA GLN A 255 -16.15 -6.37 -2.28
C GLN A 255 -17.15 -5.55 -3.10
N ALA A 256 -17.65 -4.44 -2.54
CA ALA A 256 -18.57 -3.54 -3.23
C ALA A 256 -17.92 -2.92 -4.48
N HIS A 257 -16.63 -2.55 -4.39
CA HIS A 257 -15.87 -2.08 -5.54
C HIS A 257 -15.80 -3.13 -6.68
N PHE A 258 -15.38 -4.35 -6.38
CA PHE A 258 -15.23 -5.40 -7.41
C PHE A 258 -16.59 -5.84 -7.98
N HIS A 259 -17.63 -5.86 -7.16
CA HIS A 259 -18.99 -6.12 -7.62
C HIS A 259 -19.47 -5.03 -8.59
N GLN A 260 -19.33 -3.76 -8.22
CA GLN A 260 -19.76 -2.65 -9.06
C GLN A 260 -19.02 -2.60 -10.41
N ARG A 261 -17.71 -2.86 -10.40
CA ARG A 261 -16.85 -2.72 -11.59
C ARG A 261 -16.90 -3.94 -12.52
N TRP A 262 -16.98 -5.14 -11.97
CA TRP A 262 -16.83 -6.38 -12.75
C TRP A 262 -17.82 -7.50 -12.39
N GLN A 263 -18.85 -7.22 -11.58
CA GLN A 263 -19.81 -8.23 -11.10
C GLN A 263 -19.15 -9.39 -10.35
N ILE A 264 -17.98 -9.12 -9.74
CA ILE A 264 -17.25 -10.08 -8.91
C ILE A 264 -17.76 -9.91 -7.47
N ASN A 265 -18.47 -10.91 -6.97
CA ASN A 265 -19.01 -10.93 -5.60
C ASN A 265 -17.96 -11.37 -4.56
N ASP A 266 -16.72 -10.89 -4.68
CA ASP A 266 -15.60 -11.31 -3.84
C ASP A 266 -14.67 -10.13 -3.53
N ASN A 267 -14.02 -10.18 -2.36
CA ASN A 267 -12.95 -9.25 -2.02
C ASN A 267 -11.62 -9.83 -2.51
N LEU A 268 -11.20 -9.44 -3.73
CA LEU A 268 -10.00 -9.99 -4.34
C LEU A 268 -8.72 -9.76 -3.53
N TYR A 269 -8.65 -8.72 -2.69
CA TYR A 269 -7.52 -8.53 -1.79
C TYR A 269 -7.49 -9.64 -0.73
N TYR A 270 -8.58 -9.87 0.00
CA TYR A 270 -8.64 -10.96 0.98
C TYR A 270 -8.46 -12.34 0.34
N THR A 271 -9.04 -12.57 -0.83
CA THR A 271 -8.84 -13.83 -1.57
C THR A 271 -7.37 -14.06 -1.93
N ASN A 272 -6.64 -13.02 -2.35
CA ASN A 272 -5.21 -13.15 -2.65
C ASN A 272 -4.36 -13.31 -1.39
N ILE A 273 -4.69 -12.61 -0.29
CA ILE A 273 -4.03 -12.78 1.01
C ILE A 273 -4.21 -14.22 1.50
N ALA A 274 -5.43 -14.75 1.48
CA ALA A 274 -5.72 -16.13 1.86
C ALA A 274 -4.90 -17.12 1.03
N LYS A 275 -4.84 -16.94 -0.30
CA LYS A 275 -4.01 -17.78 -1.18
C LYS A 275 -2.52 -17.73 -0.80
N ASN A 276 -1.98 -16.57 -0.49
CA ASN A 276 -0.60 -16.41 -0.06
C ASN A 276 -0.33 -17.12 1.28
N ILE A 277 -1.20 -16.93 2.27
CA ILE A 277 -1.07 -17.54 3.60
C ILE A 277 -1.24 -19.07 3.54
N ASP A 278 -2.22 -19.57 2.79
CA ASP A 278 -2.45 -21.01 2.65
C ASP A 278 -1.30 -21.70 1.89
N TYR A 279 -0.79 -21.05 0.84
CA TYR A 279 0.39 -21.55 0.13
C TYR A 279 1.63 -21.58 1.03
N LEU A 280 1.84 -20.53 1.83
CA LEU A 280 2.92 -20.47 2.82
C LEU A 280 2.84 -21.63 3.83
N LYS A 281 1.66 -21.86 4.44
CA LYS A 281 1.43 -22.99 5.37
C LYS A 281 1.77 -24.32 4.72
N LYS A 282 1.33 -24.53 3.47
CA LYS A 282 1.59 -25.75 2.70
C LYS A 282 3.09 -25.97 2.49
N ILE A 283 3.83 -24.96 2.04
CA ILE A 283 5.27 -25.13 1.73
C ILE A 283 6.12 -25.25 2.99
N LEU A 284 5.77 -24.58 4.10
CA LEU A 284 6.44 -24.76 5.39
C LEU A 284 6.29 -26.20 5.90
N SER A 285 5.09 -26.77 5.80
CA SER A 285 4.84 -28.17 6.15
C SER A 285 5.61 -29.16 5.28
N LEU A 286 5.79 -28.87 3.98
CA LEU A 286 6.55 -29.75 3.07
C LEU A 286 8.06 -29.65 3.29
N CYS A 287 8.55 -28.49 3.68
CA CYS A 287 9.97 -28.21 3.78
C CYS A 287 10.56 -28.48 5.17
N GLU A 288 9.76 -28.90 6.14
CA GLU A 288 10.17 -29.01 7.55
C GLU A 288 10.94 -27.76 7.97
N ASP A 289 10.43 -26.59 7.59
CA ASP A 289 11.00 -25.29 7.94
C ASP A 289 12.41 -24.96 7.38
N LYS A 290 12.90 -25.68 6.36
CA LYS A 290 14.23 -25.43 5.74
C LYS A 290 14.17 -24.40 4.62
N LEU A 291 14.94 -23.31 4.73
CA LEU A 291 14.95 -22.19 3.76
C LEU A 291 15.34 -22.62 2.33
N GLU A 292 16.36 -23.46 2.17
CA GLU A 292 16.80 -23.98 0.86
C GLU A 292 15.66 -24.71 0.14
N CYS A 293 14.83 -25.44 0.89
CA CYS A 293 13.66 -26.10 0.34
C CYS A 293 12.59 -25.09 -0.08
N LEU A 294 12.32 -24.04 0.73
CA LEU A 294 11.35 -23.00 0.35
C LEU A 294 11.71 -22.32 -0.97
N GLY A 295 13.00 -22.09 -1.22
CA GLY A 295 13.49 -21.54 -2.50
C GLY A 295 13.12 -22.38 -3.73
N THR A 296 12.84 -23.67 -3.57
CA THR A 296 12.37 -24.53 -4.66
C THR A 296 10.89 -24.32 -5.02
N PHE A 297 10.11 -23.71 -4.12
CA PHE A 297 8.68 -23.41 -4.28
C PHE A 297 8.40 -21.93 -4.56
N LEU A 298 9.24 -21.04 -4.03
CA LEU A 298 9.18 -19.58 -4.16
C LEU A 298 9.97 -19.11 -5.38
N LYS A 299 9.40 -19.36 -6.58
CA LYS A 299 10.11 -19.22 -7.88
C LYS A 299 9.72 -17.98 -8.68
N ARG A 300 8.75 -17.18 -8.23
CA ARG A 300 8.37 -15.97 -8.97
C ARG A 300 9.49 -14.94 -8.84
N ILE A 301 9.80 -14.24 -9.93
CA ILE A 301 10.74 -13.13 -9.90
C ILE A 301 9.89 -11.86 -9.79
N PRO A 302 9.94 -11.12 -8.67
CA PRO A 302 9.27 -9.84 -8.57
C PRO A 302 9.79 -8.91 -9.67
N PRO A 303 8.93 -8.15 -10.36
CA PRO A 303 9.40 -7.10 -11.25
C PRO A 303 10.22 -6.08 -10.44
N VAL A 304 11.33 -5.64 -11.03
CA VAL A 304 12.23 -4.60 -10.49
C VAL A 304 11.59 -3.23 -10.67
#